data_AF-A0AAW7YIS2-F1
#
_entry.id   AF-A0AAW7YIS2-F1
#
_cell.length_a   1.000
_cell.length_b   1.000
_cell.length_c   1.000
_cell.angle_alpha   90.00
_cell.angle_beta   90.00
_cell.angle_gamma   90.00
#
_symmetry.space_group_name_H-M   'P 1'
#
loop_
_entity.id
_entity.type
_entity.pdbx_description
1 polymer ?
#
loop_
_entity_poly.entity_id
_entity_poly.type
_entity_poly.pdbx_seq_one_letter_code
_entity_poly.pdbx_strand_id
1 'polypeptide(L)'
;MEFIYSFKISDEIPETKLFKCSDLDYMESKIVQVIYESFIIPADEDYLTARLLAQNGLPRAFYWAASQTIEKYLKAMLLLHGQSVRKSKNHLIKPLFDRASEYFPNLKTFELNIDDNIEIDHEVKKLFEQISIDCFLNDIEQFGSADNRYNSSGIKFNTWYLFLLDKLISEIRLSLSVPDIFESYKKIHPNLINIFKDNNPKFSGNDFTHSTVPSEKFKVTYSLSVTSLDFISKHTNSNHSYVLKWLYKKMKLPYELEQKLKN
;
A
#
# COMPACT_ATOMS: atom_id res chain seq x y z
N MET A 1 -3.37 12.75 22.36
CA MET A 1 -3.80 12.48 20.98
C MET A 1 -5.21 11.96 21.06
N GLU A 2 -6.17 12.68 20.49
CA GLU A 2 -7.55 12.19 20.37
C GLU A 2 -7.64 11.45 19.05
N PHE A 3 -7.81 10.13 19.12
CA PHE A 3 -8.06 9.29 17.95
C PHE A 3 -9.57 9.10 17.81
N ILE A 4 -10.05 9.06 16.58
CA ILE A 4 -11.45 8.70 16.31
C ILE A 4 -11.53 7.18 16.20
N TYR A 5 -12.31 6.57 17.08
CA TYR A 5 -12.62 5.13 17.07
C TYR A 5 -14.08 4.93 17.47
N SER A 6 -14.68 3.80 17.08
CA SER A 6 -16.10 3.54 17.30
C SER A 6 -16.39 2.26 18.09
N PHE A 7 -15.37 1.47 18.42
CA PHE A 7 -15.54 0.26 19.23
C PHE A 7 -15.75 0.60 20.70
N LYS A 8 -16.40 -0.32 21.42
CA LYS A 8 -16.47 -0.30 22.88
C LYS A 8 -15.97 -1.62 23.43
N ILE A 9 -15.04 -1.57 24.38
CA ILE A 9 -14.49 -2.81 24.96
C ILE A 9 -15.56 -3.65 25.65
N SER A 10 -16.60 -2.99 26.19
CA SER A 10 -17.75 -3.62 26.85
C SER A 10 -18.64 -4.46 25.93
N ASP A 11 -18.59 -4.22 24.62
CA ASP A 11 -19.40 -4.94 23.66
C ASP A 11 -18.77 -6.31 23.32
N GLU A 12 -17.44 -6.40 23.42
CA GLU A 12 -16.66 -7.62 23.10
C GLU A 12 -16.29 -8.42 24.36
N ILE A 13 -16.10 -7.75 25.51
CA ILE A 13 -15.70 -8.37 26.79
C ILE A 13 -16.73 -7.97 27.85
N PRO A 14 -17.83 -8.74 28.01
CA PRO A 14 -18.97 -8.37 28.86
C PRO A 14 -18.62 -8.09 30.32
N GLU A 15 -17.60 -8.75 30.86
CA GLU A 15 -17.12 -8.58 32.24
C GLU A 15 -16.65 -7.15 32.51
N THR A 16 -16.21 -6.44 31.46
CA THR A 16 -15.72 -5.07 31.60
C THR A 16 -16.83 -4.07 31.94
N LYS A 17 -18.11 -4.43 31.76
CA LYS A 17 -19.26 -3.59 32.16
C LYS A 17 -19.32 -3.28 33.66
N LEU A 18 -18.57 -4.02 34.48
CA LEU A 18 -18.48 -3.81 35.93
C LEU A 18 -17.43 -2.75 36.31
N PHE A 19 -16.55 -2.35 35.38
CA PHE A 19 -15.55 -1.32 35.62
C PHE A 19 -16.13 0.08 35.53
N LYS A 20 -15.43 1.05 36.13
CA LYS A 20 -15.81 2.47 36.05
C LYS A 20 -15.54 2.99 34.63
N CYS A 21 -16.28 4.01 34.20
CA CYS A 21 -16.06 4.64 32.89
C CYS A 21 -14.60 5.06 32.68
N SER A 22 -13.95 5.65 33.70
CA SER A 22 -12.54 6.03 33.62
C SER A 22 -11.58 4.87 33.32
N ASP A 23 -11.90 3.67 33.82
CA ASP A 23 -11.09 2.48 33.57
C ASP A 23 -11.29 1.97 32.14
N LEU A 24 -12.54 2.03 31.64
CA LEU A 24 -12.87 1.70 30.25
C LEU A 24 -12.19 2.64 29.27
N ASP A 25 -12.29 3.96 29.51
CA ASP A 25 -11.63 4.99 28.68
C ASP A 25 -10.12 4.77 28.63
N TYR A 26 -9.51 4.41 29.76
CA TYR A 26 -8.09 4.07 29.83
C TYR A 26 -7.77 2.82 29.00
N MET A 27 -8.55 1.74 29.11
CA MET A 27 -8.34 0.51 28.35
C MET A 27 -8.48 0.75 26.84
N GLU A 28 -9.50 1.47 26.42
CA GLU A 28 -9.73 1.79 25.01
C GLU A 28 -8.61 2.69 24.46
N SER A 29 -8.19 3.70 25.22
CA SER A 29 -7.01 4.52 24.88
C SER A 29 -5.76 3.66 24.67
N LYS A 30 -5.53 2.64 25.51
CA LYS A 30 -4.39 1.72 25.34
C LYS A 30 -4.53 0.81 24.12
N ILE A 31 -5.73 0.33 23.81
CA ILE A 31 -5.99 -0.45 22.58
C ILE A 31 -5.68 0.40 21.35
N VAL A 32 -6.19 1.64 21.31
CA VAL A 32 -5.94 2.57 20.21
C VAL A 32 -4.46 2.90 20.07
N GLN A 33 -3.75 3.12 21.18
CA GLN A 33 -2.31 3.35 21.17
C GLN A 33 -1.56 2.17 20.54
N VAL A 34 -1.92 0.94 20.92
CA VAL A 34 -1.31 -0.28 20.34
C VAL A 34 -1.61 -0.38 18.84
N ILE A 35 -2.84 -0.07 18.39
CA ILE A 35 -3.18 -0.07 16.95
C ILE A 35 -2.34 0.97 16.21
N TYR A 36 -2.21 2.19 16.74
CA TYR A 36 -1.41 3.26 16.15
C TYR A 36 0.06 2.85 16.01
N GLU A 37 0.68 2.33 17.07
CA GLU A 37 2.08 1.92 17.08
C GLU A 37 2.36 0.67 16.22
N SER A 38 1.38 -0.24 16.11
CA SER A 38 1.55 -1.51 15.38
C SER A 38 1.21 -1.42 13.90
N PHE A 39 0.32 -0.49 13.50
CA PHE A 39 -0.19 -0.42 12.13
C PHE A 39 0.02 0.94 11.49
N ILE A 40 -0.29 2.05 12.16
CA ILE A 40 -0.19 3.39 11.54
C ILE A 40 1.28 3.80 11.38
N ILE A 41 2.08 3.78 12.45
CA ILE A 41 3.50 4.17 12.37
C ILE A 41 4.23 3.31 11.30
N PRO A 42 4.13 1.97 11.28
CA PRO A 42 4.80 1.19 10.26
C PRO A 42 4.22 1.41 8.85
N ALA A 43 2.92 1.70 8.71
CA ALA A 43 2.35 2.07 7.41
C ALA A 43 2.92 3.38 6.89
N ASP A 44 3.14 4.37 7.78
CA ASP A 44 3.78 5.64 7.42
C ASP A 44 5.21 5.39 6.92
N GLU A 45 5.97 4.55 7.61
CA GLU A 45 7.35 4.19 7.23
C GLU A 45 7.40 3.42 5.89
N ASP A 46 6.48 2.47 5.68
CA ASP A 46 6.34 1.75 4.42
C ASP A 46 5.93 2.70 3.28
N TYR A 47 5.08 3.70 3.55
CA TYR A 47 4.66 4.68 2.55
C TYR A 47 5.83 5.56 2.11
N LEU A 48 6.59 6.09 3.07
CA LEU A 48 7.83 6.82 2.80
C LEU A 48 8.78 5.96 1.95
N THR A 49 8.95 4.70 2.34
CA THR A 49 9.80 3.74 1.62
C THR A 49 9.30 3.52 0.19
N ALA A 50 7.99 3.32 -0.01
CA ALA A 50 7.40 3.15 -1.33
C ALA A 50 7.68 4.37 -2.22
N ARG A 51 7.47 5.60 -1.72
CA ARG A 51 7.77 6.82 -2.48
C ARG A 51 9.23 6.86 -2.94
N LEU A 52 10.16 6.64 -2.02
CA LEU A 52 11.60 6.65 -2.31
C LEU A 52 11.96 5.59 -3.36
N LEU A 53 11.42 4.38 -3.25
CA LEU A 53 11.70 3.29 -4.20
C LEU A 53 11.14 3.58 -5.58
N ALA A 54 9.94 4.15 -5.69
CA ALA A 54 9.35 4.57 -6.96
C ALA A 54 10.21 5.66 -7.64
N GLN A 55 10.59 6.69 -6.89
CA GLN A 55 11.40 7.81 -7.40
C GLN A 55 12.81 7.35 -7.86
N ASN A 56 13.34 6.28 -7.27
CA ASN A 56 14.66 5.73 -7.59
C ASN A 56 14.64 4.56 -8.58
N GLY A 57 13.50 4.29 -9.24
CA GLY A 57 13.42 3.26 -10.28
C GLY A 57 13.55 1.83 -9.75
N LEU A 58 13.04 1.56 -8.54
CA LEU A 58 13.01 0.25 -7.90
C LEU A 58 11.57 -0.30 -7.83
N PRO A 59 10.92 -0.57 -8.97
CA PRO A 59 9.48 -0.81 -9.06
C PRO A 59 8.99 -2.04 -8.28
N ARG A 60 9.75 -3.14 -8.26
CA ARG A 60 9.36 -4.35 -7.49
C ARG A 60 9.30 -4.07 -5.99
N ALA A 61 10.31 -3.36 -5.48
CA ALA A 61 10.37 -2.98 -4.08
C ALA A 61 9.30 -1.94 -3.74
N PHE A 62 9.01 -1.01 -4.66
CA PHE A 62 7.88 -0.09 -4.55
C PHE A 62 6.56 -0.86 -4.37
N TYR A 63 6.22 -1.79 -5.26
CA TYR A 63 4.94 -2.52 -5.17
C TYR A 63 4.83 -3.30 -3.86
N TRP A 64 5.93 -3.90 -3.39
CA TRP A 64 5.96 -4.54 -2.07
C TRP A 64 5.67 -3.55 -0.94
N ALA A 65 6.41 -2.43 -0.87
CA ALA A 65 6.22 -1.43 0.17
C ALA A 65 4.82 -0.78 0.12
N ALA A 66 4.32 -0.49 -1.08
CA ALA A 66 2.96 0.02 -1.30
C ALA A 66 1.89 -0.96 -0.83
N SER A 67 2.05 -2.25 -1.15
CA SER A 67 1.15 -3.31 -0.69
C SER A 67 1.10 -3.37 0.85
N GLN A 68 2.27 -3.35 1.49
CA GLN A 68 2.39 -3.35 2.95
C GLN A 68 1.80 -2.09 3.60
N THR A 69 1.97 -0.92 2.96
CA THR A 69 1.38 0.36 3.39
C THR A 69 -0.14 0.25 3.43
N ILE A 70 -0.76 -0.10 2.29
CA ILE A 70 -2.21 -0.14 2.15
C ILE A 70 -2.81 -1.19 3.11
N GLU A 71 -2.21 -2.38 3.18
CA GLU A 71 -2.68 -3.45 4.06
C GLU A 71 -2.73 -3.01 5.53
N LYS A 72 -1.67 -2.36 6.02
CA LYS A 72 -1.59 -1.91 7.42
C LYS A 72 -2.58 -0.81 7.74
N TYR A 73 -2.73 0.18 6.86
CA TYR A 73 -3.75 1.21 7.04
C TYR A 73 -5.16 0.64 7.05
N LEU A 74 -5.51 -0.24 6.10
CA LEU A 74 -6.84 -0.86 6.07
C LEU A 74 -7.12 -1.71 7.32
N LYS A 75 -6.11 -2.41 7.84
CA LYS A 75 -6.23 -3.12 9.12
C LYS A 75 -6.47 -2.16 10.29
N ALA A 76 -5.77 -1.02 10.33
CA ALA A 76 -6.00 -0.01 11.36
C ALA A 76 -7.43 0.56 11.28
N MET A 77 -7.92 0.87 10.09
CA MET A 77 -9.30 1.31 9.84
C MET A 77 -10.33 0.33 10.42
N LEU A 78 -10.17 -0.96 10.11
CA LEU A 78 -11.04 -2.02 10.60
C LEU A 78 -10.96 -2.16 12.13
N LEU A 79 -9.74 -2.19 12.69
CA LEU A 79 -9.55 -2.38 14.14
C LEU A 79 -10.10 -1.22 14.96
N LEU A 80 -9.93 0.03 14.50
CA LEU A 80 -10.51 1.22 15.15
C LEU A 80 -12.05 1.25 15.07
N HIS A 81 -12.64 0.41 14.22
CA HIS A 81 -14.09 0.17 14.13
C HIS A 81 -14.52 -1.16 14.78
N GLY A 82 -13.66 -1.75 15.61
CA GLY A 82 -13.93 -2.99 16.35
C GLY A 82 -13.93 -4.25 15.49
N GLN A 83 -13.53 -4.14 14.21
CA GLN A 83 -13.57 -5.27 13.29
C GLN A 83 -12.33 -6.15 13.43
N SER A 84 -12.55 -7.45 13.53
CA SER A 84 -11.44 -8.41 13.56
C SER A 84 -10.76 -8.54 12.20
N VAL A 85 -9.42 -8.52 12.22
CA VAL A 85 -8.56 -8.79 11.05
C VAL A 85 -7.91 -10.18 11.10
N ARG A 86 -8.23 -11.00 12.12
CA ARG A 86 -7.60 -12.32 12.34
C ARG A 86 -7.94 -13.35 11.27
N LYS A 87 -9.14 -13.27 10.70
CA LYS A 87 -9.64 -14.25 9.71
C LYS A 87 -9.29 -13.90 8.26
N SER A 88 -8.57 -12.80 8.02
CA SER A 88 -8.12 -12.40 6.67
C SER A 88 -6.96 -13.30 6.23
N LYS A 89 -7.27 -14.54 5.83
CA LYS A 89 -6.30 -15.65 5.65
C LYS A 89 -5.18 -15.40 4.64
N ASN A 90 -5.30 -14.40 3.77
CA ASN A 90 -4.37 -14.21 2.65
C ASN A 90 -3.77 -12.80 2.57
N HIS A 91 -3.99 -11.93 3.58
CA HIS A 91 -3.47 -10.56 3.57
C HIS A 91 -3.80 -9.76 2.30
N LEU A 92 -4.89 -10.14 1.62
CA LEU A 92 -5.29 -9.54 0.35
C LEU A 92 -5.85 -8.14 0.61
N ILE A 93 -5.36 -7.20 -0.17
CA ILE A 93 -5.69 -5.78 -0.07
C ILE A 93 -7.13 -5.56 -0.47
N LYS A 94 -7.59 -6.15 -1.58
CA LYS A 94 -8.94 -5.89 -2.10
C LYS A 94 -10.05 -6.30 -1.11
N PRO A 95 -10.04 -7.51 -0.52
CA PRO A 95 -11.00 -7.87 0.53
C PRO A 95 -10.92 -7.01 1.79
N LEU A 96 -9.73 -6.51 2.15
CA LEU A 96 -9.60 -5.55 3.26
C LEU A 96 -10.20 -4.19 2.89
N PHE A 97 -9.99 -3.74 1.66
CA PHE A 97 -10.50 -2.48 1.13
C PHE A 97 -12.02 -2.49 1.04
N ASP A 98 -12.60 -3.55 0.48
CA ASP A 98 -14.05 -3.71 0.37
C ASP A 98 -14.73 -3.64 1.74
N ARG A 99 -14.17 -4.36 2.73
CA ARG A 99 -14.63 -4.33 4.12
C ARG A 99 -14.46 -2.97 4.77
N ALA A 100 -13.30 -2.33 4.63
CA ALA A 100 -13.09 -1.00 5.19
C ALA A 100 -14.08 0.01 4.59
N SER A 101 -14.36 -0.12 3.29
CA SER A 101 -15.29 0.74 2.57
C SER A 101 -16.77 0.59 3.00
N GLU A 102 -17.12 -0.43 3.79
CA GLU A 102 -18.43 -0.53 4.46
C GLU A 102 -18.58 0.48 5.60
N TYR A 103 -17.46 0.82 6.27
CA TYR A 103 -17.41 1.77 7.38
C TYR A 103 -16.96 3.16 6.95
N PHE A 104 -16.26 3.25 5.82
CA PHE A 104 -15.74 4.49 5.25
C PHE A 104 -16.23 4.66 3.80
N PRO A 105 -17.48 5.10 3.59
CA PRO A 105 -18.09 5.17 2.26
C PRO A 105 -17.34 6.06 1.27
N ASN A 106 -16.60 7.06 1.78
CA ASN A 106 -15.76 7.94 0.98
C ASN A 106 -14.66 7.18 0.20
N LEU A 107 -14.22 6.00 0.70
CA LEU A 107 -13.29 5.14 -0.05
C LEU A 107 -13.89 4.61 -1.36
N LYS A 108 -15.22 4.50 -1.49
CA LYS A 108 -15.86 4.05 -2.74
C LYS A 108 -16.10 5.19 -3.72
N THR A 109 -16.21 6.41 -3.22
CA THR A 109 -16.67 7.56 -4.01
C THR A 109 -15.54 8.50 -4.40
N PHE A 110 -14.36 8.41 -3.77
CA PHE A 110 -13.24 9.26 -4.15
C PHE A 110 -12.69 8.87 -5.53
N GLU A 111 -12.31 9.87 -6.29
CA GLU A 111 -11.64 9.67 -7.57
C GLU A 111 -10.15 9.47 -7.35
N LEU A 112 -9.64 8.36 -7.89
CA LEU A 112 -8.21 8.07 -7.89
C LEU A 112 -7.55 8.81 -9.06
N ASN A 113 -7.19 10.07 -8.81
CA ASN A 113 -6.54 10.95 -9.78
C ASN A 113 -5.25 11.55 -9.21
N ILE A 114 -4.45 12.16 -10.09
CA ILE A 114 -3.28 12.92 -9.66
C ILE A 114 -3.76 14.25 -9.08
N ASP A 115 -3.13 14.70 -7.99
CA ASP A 115 -3.45 15.97 -7.36
C ASP A 115 -3.15 17.15 -8.31
N ASP A 116 -4.11 18.08 -8.45
CA ASP A 116 -4.01 19.23 -9.36
C ASP A 116 -2.87 20.19 -8.99
N ASN A 117 -2.36 20.15 -7.76
CA ASN A 117 -1.22 20.96 -7.33
C ASN A 117 0.14 20.37 -7.75
N ILE A 118 0.16 19.21 -8.40
CA ILE A 118 1.37 18.66 -9.01
C ILE A 118 1.52 19.26 -10.41
N GLU A 119 2.59 20.03 -10.61
CA GLU A 119 2.92 20.56 -11.92
C GLU A 119 3.53 19.46 -12.79
N ILE A 120 2.77 18.99 -13.77
CA ILE A 120 3.21 17.96 -14.73
C ILE A 120 3.33 18.60 -16.11
N ASP A 121 4.47 18.37 -16.76
CA ASP A 121 4.68 18.73 -18.15
C ASP A 121 3.51 18.27 -19.02
N HIS A 122 3.06 19.15 -19.90
CA HIS A 122 1.85 18.94 -20.70
C HIS A 122 1.94 17.69 -21.60
N GLU A 123 3.09 17.42 -22.20
CA GLU A 123 3.25 16.26 -23.08
C GLU A 123 3.27 14.96 -22.27
N VAL A 124 3.82 15.00 -21.07
CA VAL A 124 3.80 13.85 -20.16
C VAL A 124 2.41 13.61 -19.58
N LYS A 125 1.65 14.67 -19.27
CA LYS A 125 0.27 14.56 -18.77
C LYS A 125 -0.65 13.85 -19.77
N LYS A 126 -0.42 13.98 -21.08
CA LYS A 126 -1.16 13.24 -22.13
C LYS A 126 -0.93 11.73 -22.09
N LEU A 127 0.18 11.28 -21.51
CA LEU A 127 0.51 9.85 -21.34
C LEU A 127 -0.15 9.26 -20.09
N PHE A 128 -0.96 10.05 -19.37
CA PHE A 128 -1.71 9.58 -18.23
C PHE A 128 -2.86 8.69 -18.68
N GLU A 129 -2.83 7.44 -18.23
CA GLU A 129 -3.94 6.51 -18.34
C GLU A 129 -4.76 6.58 -17.04
N GLN A 130 -6.06 6.78 -17.14
CA GLN A 130 -6.95 6.71 -15.98
C GLN A 130 -7.02 5.25 -15.49
N ILE A 131 -6.67 5.04 -14.22
CA ILE A 131 -6.70 3.72 -13.58
C ILE A 131 -7.79 3.75 -12.51
N SER A 132 -8.74 2.81 -12.57
CA SER A 132 -9.75 2.67 -11.52
C SER A 132 -9.12 2.17 -10.22
N ILE A 133 -9.76 2.44 -9.08
CA ILE A 133 -9.30 1.93 -7.78
C ILE A 133 -9.17 0.40 -7.79
N ASP A 134 -10.08 -0.31 -8.43
CA ASP A 134 -10.04 -1.76 -8.54
C ASP A 134 -8.82 -2.26 -9.32
N CYS A 135 -8.51 -1.63 -10.47
CA CYS A 135 -7.33 -1.97 -11.25
C CYS A 135 -6.06 -1.66 -10.45
N PHE A 136 -6.00 -0.48 -9.82
CA PHE A 136 -4.87 -0.08 -8.99
C PHE A 136 -4.60 -1.08 -7.86
N LEU A 137 -5.62 -1.44 -7.07
CA LEU A 137 -5.46 -2.37 -5.95
C LEU A 137 -5.07 -3.78 -6.42
N ASN A 138 -5.64 -4.25 -7.53
CA ASN A 138 -5.27 -5.54 -8.13
C ASN A 138 -3.80 -5.55 -8.56
N ASP A 139 -3.32 -4.48 -9.18
CA ASP A 139 -1.92 -4.36 -9.61
C ASP A 139 -0.97 -4.26 -8.41
N ILE A 140 -1.31 -3.47 -7.38
CA ILE A 140 -0.51 -3.42 -6.14
C ILE A 140 -0.43 -4.81 -5.49
N GLU A 141 -1.53 -5.54 -5.42
CA GLU A 141 -1.57 -6.88 -4.84
C GLU A 141 -0.77 -7.89 -5.67
N GLN A 142 -0.96 -7.90 -6.99
CA GLN A 142 -0.27 -8.80 -7.91
C GLN A 142 1.24 -8.55 -7.88
N PHE A 143 1.67 -7.31 -8.12
CA PHE A 143 3.09 -6.96 -8.22
C PHE A 143 3.78 -6.88 -6.86
N GLY A 144 3.03 -6.59 -5.79
CA GLY A 144 3.50 -6.56 -4.40
C GLY A 144 3.40 -7.91 -3.68
N SER A 145 3.11 -9.01 -4.39
CA SER A 145 3.03 -10.34 -3.80
C SER A 145 4.42 -10.86 -3.35
N ALA A 146 4.43 -11.74 -2.36
CA ALA A 146 5.66 -12.38 -1.88
C ALA A 146 6.37 -13.16 -3.00
N ASP A 147 5.63 -13.77 -3.93
CA ASP A 147 6.19 -14.48 -5.08
C ASP A 147 6.97 -13.53 -6.00
N ASN A 148 6.50 -12.29 -6.17
CA ASN A 148 7.18 -11.30 -7.01
C ASN A 148 8.44 -10.69 -6.40
N ARG A 149 8.66 -10.86 -5.09
CA ARG A 149 9.98 -10.61 -4.47
C ARG A 149 11.07 -11.52 -5.01
N TYR A 150 10.71 -12.73 -5.45
CA TYR A 150 11.64 -13.71 -6.02
C TYR A 150 11.68 -13.69 -7.55
N ASN A 151 11.20 -12.60 -8.17
CA ASN A 151 11.21 -12.45 -9.63
C ASN A 151 10.42 -13.56 -10.35
N SER A 152 9.33 -14.03 -9.71
CA SER A 152 8.52 -15.12 -10.23
C SER A 152 7.73 -14.74 -11.47
N SER A 153 7.24 -13.50 -11.54
CA SER A 153 6.55 -12.95 -12.71
C SER A 153 7.08 -11.57 -13.10
N GLY A 154 6.76 -11.16 -14.33
CA GLY A 154 7.04 -9.83 -14.83
C GLY A 154 6.34 -8.73 -14.01
N ILE A 155 6.77 -7.49 -14.19
CA ILE A 155 6.09 -6.32 -13.64
C ILE A 155 5.88 -5.27 -14.73
N LYS A 156 4.74 -4.59 -14.68
CA LYS A 156 4.50 -3.33 -15.39
C LYS A 156 4.51 -2.23 -14.33
N PHE A 157 5.40 -1.27 -14.46
CA PHE A 157 5.45 -0.10 -13.59
C PHE A 157 5.29 1.16 -14.40
N ASN A 158 4.52 2.07 -13.84
CA ASN A 158 4.37 3.44 -14.31
C ASN A 158 4.46 4.36 -13.08
N THR A 159 5.19 5.46 -13.18
CA THR A 159 5.26 6.49 -12.14
C THR A 159 3.88 6.95 -11.66
N TRP A 160 2.83 6.87 -12.48
CA TRP A 160 1.46 7.17 -12.08
C TRP A 160 0.99 6.41 -10.84
N TYR A 161 1.41 5.15 -10.63
CA TYR A 161 1.05 4.39 -9.43
C TYR A 161 1.51 5.05 -8.13
N LEU A 162 2.60 5.83 -8.17
CA LEU A 162 3.06 6.59 -7.00
C LEU A 162 2.04 7.67 -6.62
N PHE A 163 1.55 8.46 -7.59
CA PHE A 163 0.58 9.51 -7.31
C PHE A 163 -0.78 8.96 -6.91
N LEU A 164 -1.20 7.84 -7.49
CA LEU A 164 -2.42 7.16 -7.07
C LEU A 164 -2.29 6.62 -5.63
N LEU A 165 -1.11 6.09 -5.26
CA LEU A 165 -0.82 5.73 -3.87
C LEU A 165 -0.92 6.95 -2.96
N ASP A 166 -0.32 8.08 -3.30
CA ASP A 166 -0.38 9.32 -2.50
C ASP A 166 -1.81 9.76 -2.24
N LYS A 167 -2.64 9.77 -3.29
CA LYS A 167 -4.06 10.10 -3.21
C LYS A 167 -4.78 9.16 -2.25
N LEU A 168 -4.65 7.85 -2.44
CA LEU A 168 -5.29 6.85 -1.56
C LEU A 168 -4.84 7.01 -0.09
N ILE A 169 -3.54 7.15 0.17
CA ILE A 169 -3.03 7.28 1.54
C ILE A 169 -3.51 8.58 2.18
N SER A 170 -3.56 9.68 1.44
CA SER A 170 -4.12 10.94 1.96
C SER A 170 -5.59 10.79 2.37
N GLU A 171 -6.41 10.12 1.56
CA GLU A 171 -7.83 9.89 1.87
C GLU A 171 -8.02 8.94 3.07
N ILE A 172 -7.22 7.87 3.16
CA ILE A 172 -7.28 6.96 4.31
C ILE A 172 -6.89 7.70 5.60
N ARG A 173 -5.79 8.47 5.59
CA ARG A 173 -5.34 9.22 6.76
C ARG A 173 -6.36 10.26 7.20
N LEU A 174 -6.97 10.97 6.24
CA LEU A 174 -8.06 11.91 6.51
C LEU A 174 -9.23 11.20 7.18
N SER A 175 -9.63 10.05 6.66
CA SER A 175 -10.73 9.24 7.21
C SER A 175 -10.46 8.76 8.65
N LEU A 176 -9.20 8.43 8.94
CA LEU A 176 -8.77 7.98 10.26
C LEU A 176 -8.55 9.11 11.26
N SER A 177 -8.43 10.36 10.79
CA SER A 177 -8.06 11.52 11.62
C SER A 177 -6.81 11.24 12.48
N VAL A 178 -5.82 10.58 11.88
CA VAL A 178 -4.54 10.28 12.54
C VAL A 178 -3.68 11.54 12.68
N PRO A 179 -2.71 11.56 13.60
CA PRO A 179 -1.73 12.64 13.72
C PRO A 179 -1.01 12.96 12.41
N ASP A 180 -0.31 14.09 12.37
CA ASP A 180 0.55 14.43 11.25
C ASP A 180 1.53 13.28 10.94
N ILE A 181 1.72 12.96 9.65
CA ILE A 181 2.57 11.84 9.22
C ILE A 181 4.04 12.02 9.64
N PHE A 182 4.49 13.27 9.79
CA PHE A 182 5.84 13.58 10.26
C PHE A 182 6.08 13.19 11.71
N GLU A 183 5.03 12.96 12.50
CA GLU A 183 5.17 12.41 13.86
C GLU A 183 5.74 10.98 13.84
N SER A 184 5.45 10.21 12.78
CA SER A 184 6.03 8.89 12.54
C SER A 184 7.47 8.96 12.03
N TYR A 185 7.92 10.12 11.53
CA TYR A 185 9.22 10.30 10.89
C TYR A 185 10.28 11.02 11.74
N LYS A 186 10.06 11.15 13.05
CA LYS A 186 10.96 11.90 13.97
C LYS A 186 12.43 11.48 13.94
N LYS A 187 12.73 10.24 13.54
CA LYS A 187 14.09 9.69 13.46
C LYS A 187 14.65 9.62 12.04
N ILE A 188 13.90 10.06 11.04
CA ILE A 188 14.28 10.00 9.63
C ILE A 188 15.15 11.19 9.27
N HIS A 189 16.15 10.95 8.42
CA HIS A 189 17.07 12.00 7.96
C HIS A 189 16.31 13.12 7.19
N PRO A 190 16.55 14.42 7.47
CA PRO A 190 15.80 15.53 6.87
C PRO A 190 15.77 15.53 5.34
N ASN A 191 16.86 15.12 4.68
CA ASN A 191 16.89 15.02 3.22
C ASN A 191 15.84 14.04 2.66
N LEU A 192 15.58 12.93 3.34
CA LEU A 192 14.54 11.97 2.92
C LEU A 192 13.14 12.59 3.07
N ILE A 193 12.94 13.42 4.10
CA ILE A 193 11.69 14.16 4.30
C ILE A 193 11.48 15.18 3.18
N ASN A 194 12.53 15.89 2.76
CA ASN A 194 12.43 16.81 1.63
C ASN A 194 12.10 16.09 0.32
N ILE A 195 12.70 14.93 0.09
CA ILE A 195 12.38 14.08 -1.08
C ILE A 195 10.94 13.56 -1.01
N PHE A 196 10.46 13.20 0.18
CA PHE A 196 9.09 12.77 0.42
C PHE A 196 8.07 13.86 0.10
N LYS A 197 8.35 15.11 0.52
CA LYS A 197 7.50 16.28 0.28
C LYS A 197 7.48 16.71 -1.18
N ASP A 198 8.57 16.55 -1.91
CA ASP A 198 8.61 16.91 -3.33
C ASP A 198 7.63 16.06 -4.13
N ASN A 199 6.85 16.72 -4.99
CA ASN A 199 5.71 16.13 -5.71
C ASN A 199 4.72 15.38 -4.80
N ASN A 200 4.47 15.91 -3.61
CA ASN A 200 3.48 15.40 -2.65
C ASN A 200 2.71 16.54 -1.96
N PRO A 201 1.81 17.24 -2.68
CA PRO A 201 1.10 18.41 -2.13
C PRO A 201 0.31 18.08 -0.86
N LYS A 202 -0.19 16.84 -0.72
CA LYS A 202 -0.96 16.40 0.45
C LYS A 202 -0.16 16.37 1.76
N PHE A 203 1.18 16.31 1.70
CA PHE A 203 2.02 16.21 2.88
C PHE A 203 3.17 17.23 2.90
N SER A 204 3.21 18.19 1.99
CA SER A 204 4.34 19.12 1.88
C SER A 204 4.11 20.47 2.58
N GLY A 205 2.84 20.84 2.80
CA GLY A 205 2.43 22.14 3.31
C GLY A 205 2.36 23.19 2.18
N ASN A 206 1.56 24.24 2.38
CA ASN A 206 1.26 25.22 1.33
C ASN A 206 2.49 26.03 0.85
N ASP A 207 3.52 26.16 1.70
CA ASP A 207 4.72 26.95 1.38
C ASP A 207 5.81 26.13 0.67
N PHE A 208 5.56 24.85 0.38
CA PHE A 208 6.55 23.99 -0.27
C PHE A 208 6.57 24.18 -1.79
N THR A 209 7.73 24.49 -2.34
CA THR A 209 7.92 24.59 -3.79
C THR A 209 8.16 23.21 -4.40
N HIS A 210 7.20 22.74 -5.19
CA HIS A 210 7.31 21.49 -5.94
C HIS A 210 8.15 21.65 -7.21
N SER A 211 8.92 20.62 -7.54
CA SER A 211 9.58 20.54 -8.85
C SER A 211 8.55 20.18 -9.93
N THR A 212 8.67 20.72 -11.14
CA THR A 212 7.88 20.22 -12.28
C THR A 212 8.21 18.75 -12.57
N VAL A 213 7.23 17.96 -13.00
CA VAL A 213 7.38 16.54 -13.36
C VAL A 213 7.31 16.38 -14.88
N PRO A 214 8.34 15.81 -15.54
CA PRO A 214 9.58 15.29 -14.99
C PRO A 214 10.60 16.39 -14.64
N SER A 215 11.51 16.07 -13.73
CA SER A 215 12.70 16.87 -13.42
C SER A 215 13.90 15.96 -13.14
N GLU A 216 15.08 16.55 -12.94
CA GLU A 216 16.27 15.79 -12.49
C GLU A 216 16.02 15.01 -11.19
N LYS A 217 15.18 15.58 -10.30
CA LYS A 217 14.81 14.99 -9.01
C LYS A 217 13.66 14.00 -9.11
N PHE A 218 12.82 14.11 -10.13
CA PHE A 218 11.65 13.26 -10.30
C PHE A 218 11.52 12.81 -11.76
N LYS A 219 12.05 11.62 -12.04
CA LYS A 219 11.99 11.03 -13.38
C LYS A 219 10.66 10.30 -13.58
N VAL A 220 10.00 10.57 -14.68
CA VAL A 220 8.87 9.76 -15.13
C VAL A 220 9.42 8.51 -15.78
N THR A 221 8.97 7.35 -15.30
CA THR A 221 9.48 6.05 -15.73
C THR A 221 8.31 5.14 -16.06
N TYR A 222 8.43 4.49 -17.21
CA TYR A 222 7.63 3.34 -17.57
C TYR A 222 8.57 2.16 -17.74
N SER A 223 8.29 1.04 -17.07
CA SER A 223 9.09 -0.16 -17.23
C SER A 223 8.20 -1.39 -17.32
N LEU A 224 8.51 -2.26 -18.28
CA LEU A 224 7.93 -3.58 -18.40
C LEU A 224 9.07 -4.58 -18.32
N SER A 225 8.95 -5.56 -17.43
CA SER A 225 9.88 -6.68 -17.35
C SER A 225 9.15 -8.00 -17.50
N VAL A 226 9.79 -8.96 -18.14
CA VAL A 226 9.36 -10.37 -18.19
C VAL A 226 10.51 -11.19 -17.64
N THR A 227 10.22 -12.11 -16.72
CA THR A 227 11.24 -12.94 -16.09
C THR A 227 11.44 -14.22 -16.91
N SER A 228 12.60 -14.85 -16.79
CA SER A 228 12.84 -16.12 -17.49
C SER A 228 11.83 -17.19 -17.08
N LEU A 229 11.44 -17.22 -15.80
CA LEU A 229 10.41 -18.15 -15.32
C LEU A 229 9.06 -17.84 -15.97
N ASP A 230 8.64 -16.57 -16.01
CA ASP A 230 7.38 -16.15 -16.64
C ASP A 230 7.37 -16.53 -18.14
N PHE A 231 8.44 -16.20 -18.86
CA PHE A 231 8.59 -16.50 -20.28
C PHE A 231 8.50 -18.01 -20.56
N ILE A 232 9.30 -18.82 -19.86
CA ILE A 232 9.34 -20.28 -20.03
C ILE A 232 7.98 -20.90 -19.68
N SER A 233 7.29 -20.37 -18.65
CA SER A 233 5.98 -20.88 -18.23
C SER A 233 4.83 -20.58 -19.21
N LYS A 234 4.92 -19.46 -19.95
CA LYS A 234 3.92 -19.03 -20.93
C LYS A 234 4.17 -19.57 -22.33
N HIS A 235 5.42 -19.80 -22.71
CA HIS A 235 5.82 -20.24 -24.04
C HIS A 235 6.36 -21.67 -24.03
N THR A 236 5.61 -22.63 -23.47
CA THR A 236 6.10 -23.98 -23.25
C THR A 236 6.37 -24.74 -24.55
N ASN A 237 7.61 -25.16 -24.76
CA ASN A 237 8.01 -26.17 -25.73
C ASN A 237 8.57 -27.41 -24.99
N SER A 238 8.99 -28.44 -25.74
CA SER A 238 9.54 -29.67 -25.15
C SER A 238 10.69 -29.39 -24.17
N ASN A 239 11.63 -28.52 -24.54
CA ASN A 239 12.78 -28.15 -23.68
C ASN A 239 12.34 -27.39 -22.43
N HIS A 240 11.44 -26.41 -22.56
CA HIS A 240 10.89 -25.64 -21.44
C HIS A 240 10.18 -26.55 -20.42
N SER A 241 9.48 -27.59 -20.88
CA SER A 241 8.82 -28.54 -19.98
C SER A 241 9.81 -29.29 -19.07
N TYR A 242 11.00 -29.66 -19.58
CA TYR A 242 12.05 -30.30 -18.78
C TYR A 242 12.66 -29.33 -17.77
N VAL A 243 12.88 -28.07 -18.17
CA VAL A 243 13.36 -27.02 -17.27
C VAL A 243 12.38 -26.82 -16.11
N LEU A 244 11.08 -26.66 -16.41
CA LEU A 244 10.03 -26.48 -15.40
C LEU A 244 9.93 -27.68 -14.44
N LYS A 245 10.00 -28.92 -14.97
CA LYS A 245 10.03 -30.14 -14.14
C LYS A 245 11.25 -30.21 -13.23
N TRP A 246 12.43 -29.79 -13.72
CA TRP A 246 13.63 -29.74 -12.88
C TRP A 246 13.50 -28.69 -11.79
N LEU A 247 13.04 -27.47 -12.13
CA LEU A 247 12.83 -26.38 -11.17
C LEU A 247 11.82 -26.77 -10.09
N TYR A 248 10.70 -27.39 -10.47
CA TYR A 248 9.68 -27.86 -9.53
C TYR A 248 10.23 -28.88 -8.51
N LYS A 249 11.23 -29.68 -8.89
CA LYS A 249 11.90 -30.61 -7.97
C LYS A 249 12.92 -29.93 -7.04
N LYS A 250 13.33 -28.69 -7.32
CA LYS A 250 14.48 -28.03 -6.69
C LYS A 250 14.13 -26.76 -5.95
N MET A 251 13.02 -26.11 -6.26
CA MET A 251 12.56 -24.90 -5.59
C MET A 251 11.04 -24.82 -5.54
N LYS A 252 10.53 -24.04 -4.59
CA LYS A 252 9.12 -23.65 -4.56
C LYS A 252 8.82 -22.78 -5.77
N LEU A 253 7.77 -23.14 -6.52
CA LEU A 253 7.31 -22.35 -7.66
C LEU A 253 6.04 -21.58 -7.28
N PRO A 254 5.65 -20.56 -8.06
CA PRO A 254 4.36 -19.91 -7.88
C PRO A 254 3.23 -20.93 -7.89
N TYR A 255 2.25 -20.75 -7.00
CA TYR A 255 1.20 -21.74 -6.77
C TYR A 255 0.52 -22.19 -8.07
N GLU A 256 0.17 -21.26 -8.96
CA GLU A 256 -0.45 -21.57 -10.26
C GLU A 256 0.41 -22.50 -11.13
N LEU A 257 1.73 -22.31 -11.12
CA LEU A 257 2.67 -23.11 -11.87
C LEU A 257 2.86 -24.49 -11.23
N GLU A 258 2.86 -24.58 -9.89
CA GLU A 258 2.87 -25.86 -9.18
C GLU A 258 1.63 -26.69 -9.52
N GLN A 259 0.43 -26.07 -9.57
CA GLN A 259 -0.80 -26.77 -9.95
C GLN A 259 -0.73 -27.29 -11.38
N LYS A 260 -0.16 -26.51 -12.32
CA LYS A 260 0.02 -26.95 -13.72
C LYS A 260 0.99 -28.12 -13.88
N LEU A 261 1.99 -28.26 -13.00
CA LEU A 261 3.02 -29.30 -13.09
C LEU A 261 2.69 -30.57 -12.29
N LYS A 262 1.69 -30.50 -11.40
CA LYS A 262 1.14 -31.67 -10.68
C LYS A 262 0.17 -32.50 -11.53
N ASN A 263 -0.45 -31.86 -12.52
CA ASN A 263 -1.34 -32.48 -13.50
C ASN A 263 -0.55 -32.97 -14.73
#